data_AF-A0A7C4Z2Q2-F1
#
_entry.id   AF-A0A7C4Z2Q2-F1
#
_cell.length_a   1.000
_cell.length_b   1.000
_cell.length_c   1.000
_cell.angle_alpha   90.00
_cell.angle_beta   90.00
_cell.angle_gamma   90.00
#
_symmetry.space_group_name_H-M   'P 1'
#
loop_
_entity.id
_entity.type
_entity.pdbx_description
1 polymer ?
#
loop_
_entity_poly.entity_id
_entity_poly.type
_entity_poly.pdbx_seq_one_letter_code
_entity_poly.pdbx_strand_id
1 'polypeptide(L)'
;FGRVIWVFLVDGLLHRRLWQEDRFRWLTHFLMLFGFFSLFALSIITGFFEEILHLGFGLDTPLVRFVTNKDTPLMALLNESLGLMILAGVLLAVFRRFILRPAQLRTASTDVTTMVLLGIILLTGYPIEAFRLIMDGTPPALAWYSFIGYPLSLAIQPLALDWPLWHYWTFMVHIAACIVLALTMPFSKFFHTLVSPIIATVNVLTGREEVQA
;
A
#
# COMPACT_ATOMS: atom_id res chain seq x y z
N PHE A 1 -13.80 22.16 -17.22
CA PHE A 1 -13.31 21.35 -16.07
C PHE A 1 -13.53 19.86 -16.23
N GLY A 2 -14.71 19.38 -16.67
CA GLY A 2 -14.98 17.93 -16.81
C GLY A 2 -13.96 17.15 -17.65
N ARG A 3 -13.56 17.67 -18.83
CA ARG A 3 -12.54 17.04 -19.69
C ARG A 3 -11.17 16.93 -19.01
N VAL A 4 -10.79 17.93 -18.21
CA VAL A 4 -9.50 17.98 -17.49
C VAL A 4 -9.47 16.94 -16.37
N ILE A 5 -10.53 16.89 -15.56
CA ILE A 5 -10.68 15.90 -14.49
C ILE A 5 -10.70 14.48 -15.08
N TRP A 6 -11.42 14.29 -16.18
CA TRP A 6 -11.48 13.01 -16.87
C TRP A 6 -10.09 12.55 -17.33
N VAL A 7 -9.33 13.40 -18.02
CA VAL A 7 -7.96 13.07 -18.47
C VAL A 7 -7.07 12.76 -17.27
N PHE A 8 -7.11 13.57 -16.21
CA PHE A 8 -6.30 13.34 -15.02
C PHE A 8 -6.58 11.97 -14.38
N LEU A 9 -7.85 11.62 -14.20
CA LEU A 9 -8.25 10.37 -13.56
C LEU A 9 -8.07 9.15 -14.48
N VAL A 10 -8.52 9.25 -15.73
CA VAL A 10 -8.62 8.10 -16.64
C VAL A 10 -7.34 7.87 -17.44
N ASP A 11 -6.75 8.94 -17.95
CA ASP A 11 -5.52 8.86 -18.76
C ASP A 11 -4.27 9.00 -17.88
N GLY A 12 -4.36 9.78 -16.79
CA GLY A 12 -3.28 9.97 -15.82
C GLY A 12 -3.18 8.84 -14.79
N LEU A 13 -4.18 8.68 -13.91
CA LEU A 13 -4.10 7.68 -12.83
C LEU A 13 -4.39 6.26 -13.34
N LEU A 14 -5.51 6.06 -14.02
CA LEU A 14 -5.93 4.75 -14.52
C LEU A 14 -5.20 4.32 -15.80
N HIS A 15 -4.38 5.17 -16.43
CA HIS A 15 -3.58 4.84 -17.61
C HIS A 15 -4.36 4.06 -18.69
N ARG A 16 -5.44 4.64 -19.24
CA ARG A 16 -6.30 3.99 -20.25
C ARG A 16 -5.53 3.38 -21.44
N ARG A 17 -4.49 4.05 -21.95
CA ARG A 17 -3.66 3.52 -23.06
C ARG A 17 -2.99 2.19 -22.68
N LEU A 18 -2.50 2.11 -21.44
CA LEU A 18 -1.87 0.89 -20.93
C LEU A 18 -2.83 -0.29 -20.86
N TRP A 19 -4.10 -0.04 -20.49
CA TRP A 19 -5.15 -1.06 -20.52
C TRP A 19 -5.39 -1.62 -21.92
N GLN A 20 -5.28 -0.78 -22.95
CA GLN A 20 -5.47 -1.19 -24.34
C GLN A 20 -4.28 -1.97 -24.89
N GLU A 21 -3.05 -1.63 -24.47
CA GLU A 21 -1.82 -2.27 -24.92
C GLU A 21 -1.53 -3.60 -24.20
N ASP A 22 -1.56 -3.60 -22.87
CA ASP A 22 -1.18 -4.76 -22.03
C ASP A 22 -1.99 -4.74 -20.72
N ARG A 23 -3.12 -5.46 -20.74
CA ARG A 23 -4.02 -5.59 -19.57
C ARG A 23 -3.32 -6.18 -18.34
N PHE A 24 -2.31 -7.03 -18.54
CA PHE A 24 -1.59 -7.65 -17.43
C PHE A 24 -0.64 -6.66 -16.76
N ARG A 25 0.08 -5.86 -17.57
CA ARG A 25 0.87 -4.73 -17.08
C ARG A 25 0.00 -3.69 -16.38
N TRP A 26 -1.18 -3.40 -16.93
CA TRP A 26 -2.14 -2.51 -16.31
C TRP A 26 -2.59 -3.02 -14.95
N LEU A 27 -3.00 -4.29 -14.85
CA LEU A 27 -3.47 -4.88 -13.58
C LEU A 27 -2.39 -4.84 -12.51
N THR A 28 -1.16 -5.20 -12.87
CA THR A 28 0.01 -5.14 -11.97
C THR A 28 0.20 -3.71 -11.45
N HIS A 29 0.13 -2.72 -12.34
CA HIS A 29 0.29 -1.32 -11.97
C HIS A 29 -0.85 -0.81 -11.10
N PHE A 30 -2.11 -1.12 -11.46
CA PHE A 30 -3.30 -0.71 -10.73
C PHE A 30 -3.29 -1.26 -9.30
N LEU A 31 -3.00 -2.55 -9.12
CA LEU A 31 -2.93 -3.19 -7.80
C LEU A 31 -1.86 -2.56 -6.90
N MET A 32 -0.67 -2.32 -7.45
CA MET A 32 0.40 -1.67 -6.69
C MET A 32 0.07 -0.20 -6.40
N LEU A 33 -0.36 0.57 -7.39
CA LEU A 33 -0.60 2.01 -7.27
C LEU A 33 -1.76 2.30 -6.32
N PHE A 34 -2.92 1.70 -6.58
CA PHE A 34 -4.13 1.91 -5.79
C PHE A 34 -3.95 1.36 -4.38
N GLY A 35 -3.47 0.11 -4.26
CA GLY A 35 -3.19 -0.50 -2.96
C GLY A 35 -2.24 0.35 -2.13
N PHE A 36 -1.11 0.77 -2.70
CA PHE A 36 -0.10 1.57 -2.00
C PHE A 36 -0.64 2.93 -1.57
N PHE A 37 -1.22 3.71 -2.48
CA PHE A 37 -1.67 5.06 -2.14
C PHE A 37 -2.86 5.05 -1.18
N SER A 38 -3.78 4.10 -1.31
CA SER A 38 -4.89 3.97 -0.37
C SER A 38 -4.42 3.52 1.01
N LEU A 39 -3.53 2.54 1.12
CA LEU A 39 -3.00 2.07 2.40
C LEU A 39 -2.10 3.13 3.06
N PHE A 40 -1.30 3.84 2.26
CA PHE A 40 -0.50 4.97 2.72
C PHE A 40 -1.38 6.11 3.26
N ALA A 41 -2.45 6.48 2.54
CA ALA A 41 -3.40 7.47 3.01
C ALA A 41 -4.10 7.04 4.31
N LEU A 42 -4.53 5.78 4.40
CA LEU A 42 -5.09 5.21 5.63
C LEU A 42 -4.08 5.28 6.79
N SER A 43 -2.82 4.96 6.53
CA SER A 43 -1.75 5.03 7.53
C SER A 43 -1.48 6.45 8.01
N ILE A 44 -1.47 7.45 7.11
CA ILE A 44 -1.35 8.86 7.48
C ILE A 44 -2.55 9.31 8.33
N ILE A 45 -3.77 8.95 7.92
CA ILE A 45 -4.99 9.34 8.64
C ILE A 45 -4.96 8.73 10.04
N THR A 46 -4.73 7.42 10.16
CA THR A 46 -4.68 6.75 11.46
C THR A 46 -3.54 7.28 12.33
N GLY A 47 -2.35 7.51 11.78
CA GLY A 47 -1.23 8.13 12.48
C GLY A 47 -1.53 9.55 12.95
N PHE A 48 -2.17 10.38 12.12
CA PHE A 48 -2.59 11.73 12.52
C PHE A 48 -3.59 11.70 13.69
N PHE A 49 -4.57 10.80 13.64
CA PHE A 49 -5.56 10.66 14.70
C PHE A 49 -4.93 10.16 16.01
N GLU A 50 -3.99 9.22 15.95
CA GLU A 50 -3.30 8.70 17.13
C GLU A 50 -2.29 9.69 17.70
N GLU A 51 -1.35 10.15 16.88
CA GLU A 51 -0.20 10.93 17.36
C GLU A 51 -0.55 12.40 17.63
N ILE A 52 -1.37 13.01 16.77
CA ILE A 52 -1.71 14.43 16.89
C ILE A 52 -2.95 14.61 17.76
N LEU A 53 -4.08 13.98 17.42
CA LEU A 53 -5.35 14.24 18.12
C LEU A 53 -5.39 13.56 19.49
N HIS A 54 -5.11 12.26 19.55
CA HIS A 54 -5.18 11.50 20.80
C HIS A 54 -4.01 11.83 21.73
N LEU A 55 -2.76 11.59 21.29
CA LEU A 55 -1.57 11.81 22.13
C LEU A 55 -1.19 13.29 22.27
N GLY A 56 -1.24 14.07 21.19
CA GLY A 56 -0.85 15.48 21.19
C GLY A 56 -1.85 16.41 21.87
N PHE A 57 -3.14 16.24 21.58
CA PHE A 57 -4.23 17.10 22.11
C PHE A 57 -5.10 16.44 23.19
N GLY A 58 -4.90 15.16 23.51
CA GLY A 58 -5.69 14.46 24.53
C GLY A 58 -7.14 14.21 24.13
N LEU A 59 -7.46 14.23 22.83
CA LEU A 59 -8.84 14.10 22.35
C LEU A 59 -9.27 12.62 22.25
N ASP A 60 -10.14 12.17 23.16
CA ASP A 60 -10.70 10.81 23.16
C ASP A 60 -12.17 10.76 22.71
N THR A 61 -12.45 11.26 21.50
CA THR A 61 -13.81 11.22 20.95
C THR A 61 -14.13 9.84 20.33
N PRO A 62 -15.42 9.46 20.17
CA PRO A 62 -15.79 8.19 19.53
C PRO A 62 -15.18 8.01 18.13
N LEU A 63 -15.06 9.10 17.35
CA LEU A 63 -14.42 9.07 16.04
C LEU A 63 -12.93 8.75 16.15
N VAL A 64 -12.22 9.36 17.11
CA VAL A 64 -10.79 9.10 17.32
C VAL A 64 -10.55 7.64 17.68
N ARG A 65 -11.32 7.09 18.62
CA ARG A 65 -11.23 5.67 18.97
C ARG A 65 -11.55 4.75 17.81
N PHE A 66 -12.52 5.10 16.97
CA PHE A 66 -12.86 4.32 15.79
C PHE A 66 -11.70 4.29 14.76
N VAL A 67 -11.07 5.43 14.49
CA VAL A 67 -9.99 5.54 13.51
C VAL A 67 -8.69 4.91 14.00
N THR A 68 -8.39 5.02 15.30
CA THR A 68 -7.15 4.50 15.90
C THR A 68 -7.22 3.01 16.21
N ASN A 69 -8.42 2.47 16.46
CA ASN A 69 -8.62 1.05 16.70
C ASN A 69 -8.58 0.24 15.39
N LYS A 70 -7.45 -0.48 15.21
CA LYS A 70 -7.17 -1.31 14.04
C LYS A 70 -8.05 -2.57 13.94
N ASP A 71 -8.67 -3.01 15.03
CA ASP A 71 -9.54 -4.21 15.08
C ASP A 71 -11.01 -3.93 14.79
N THR A 72 -11.37 -2.67 14.53
CA THR A 72 -12.72 -2.39 14.06
C THR A 72 -12.93 -3.04 12.68
N PRO A 73 -14.12 -3.59 12.38
CA PRO A 73 -14.38 -4.30 11.13
C PRO A 73 -13.93 -3.58 9.87
N LEU A 74 -14.18 -2.26 9.80
CA LEU A 74 -13.80 -1.46 8.65
C LEU A 74 -12.27 -1.27 8.56
N MET A 75 -11.61 -0.97 9.68
CA MET A 75 -10.17 -0.73 9.69
C MET A 75 -9.39 -2.01 9.39
N ALA A 76 -9.79 -3.13 10.00
CA ALA A 76 -9.20 -4.44 9.72
C ALA A 76 -9.35 -4.80 8.23
N LEU A 77 -10.58 -4.73 7.69
CA LEU A 77 -10.84 -5.07 6.29
C LEU A 77 -10.06 -4.18 5.31
N LEU A 78 -9.98 -2.87 5.57
CA LEU A 78 -9.23 -1.95 4.71
C LEU A 78 -7.73 -2.24 4.75
N ASN A 79 -7.13 -2.45 5.93
CA ASN A 79 -5.70 -2.76 6.03
C ASN A 79 -5.35 -4.07 5.31
N GLU A 80 -6.15 -5.12 5.54
CA GLU A 80 -5.98 -6.43 4.91
C GLU A 80 -6.11 -6.40 3.39
N SER A 81 -7.23 -5.85 2.90
CA SER A 81 -7.54 -5.86 1.47
C SER A 81 -6.57 -4.99 0.67
N LEU A 82 -6.23 -3.80 1.17
CA LEU A 82 -5.27 -2.92 0.51
C LEU A 82 -3.85 -3.50 0.57
N GLY A 83 -3.45 -4.09 1.70
CA GLY A 83 -2.20 -4.84 1.81
C GLY A 83 -2.12 -5.99 0.81
N LEU A 84 -3.21 -6.75 0.65
CA LEU A 84 -3.29 -7.88 -0.27
C LEU A 84 -3.22 -7.42 -1.72
N MET A 85 -3.83 -6.28 -2.06
CA MET A 85 -3.69 -5.69 -3.40
C MET A 85 -2.23 -5.40 -3.72
N ILE A 86 -1.48 -4.79 -2.79
CA ILE A 86 -0.05 -4.51 -2.99
C ILE A 86 0.72 -5.83 -3.12
N LEU A 87 0.47 -6.81 -2.24
CA LEU A 87 1.13 -8.12 -2.30
C LEU A 87 0.89 -8.83 -3.64
N ALA A 88 -0.35 -8.88 -4.10
CA ALA A 88 -0.68 -9.43 -5.41
C ALA A 88 0.04 -8.67 -6.54
N GLY A 89 0.04 -7.33 -6.48
CA GLY A 89 0.76 -6.50 -7.45
C GLY A 89 2.27 -6.78 -7.48
N VAL A 90 2.92 -6.90 -6.33
CA VAL A 90 4.35 -7.24 -6.22
C VAL A 90 4.63 -8.64 -6.75
N LEU A 91 3.81 -9.64 -6.39
CA LEU A 91 3.96 -11.01 -6.90
C LEU A 91 3.80 -11.07 -8.43
N LEU A 92 2.83 -10.35 -9.00
CA LEU A 92 2.66 -10.24 -10.45
C LEU A 92 3.85 -9.52 -11.11
N ALA A 93 4.39 -8.48 -10.48
CA ALA A 93 5.58 -7.78 -10.97
C ALA A 93 6.82 -8.69 -10.98
N VAL A 94 7.02 -9.49 -9.92
CA VAL A 94 8.07 -10.50 -9.80
C VAL A 94 7.89 -11.58 -10.86
N PHE A 95 6.68 -12.14 -11.00
CA PHE A 95 6.33 -13.12 -12.03
C PHE A 95 6.65 -12.60 -13.43
N ARG A 96 6.23 -11.37 -13.75
CA ARG A 96 6.51 -10.75 -15.05
C ARG A 96 8.01 -10.56 -15.29
N ARG A 97 8.77 -10.23 -14.24
CA ARG A 97 10.20 -9.96 -14.32
C ARG A 97 11.03 -11.22 -14.50
N PHE A 98 10.71 -12.30 -13.80
CA PHE A 98 11.56 -13.50 -13.77
C PHE A 98 11.05 -14.65 -14.65
N ILE A 99 9.74 -14.70 -14.93
CA ILE A 99 9.13 -15.79 -15.71
C ILE A 99 8.79 -15.31 -17.12
N LEU A 100 7.96 -14.27 -17.28
CA LEU A 100 7.57 -13.80 -18.62
C LEU A 100 8.71 -13.09 -19.37
N ARG A 101 9.61 -12.43 -18.64
CA ARG A 101 10.79 -11.72 -19.17
C ARG A 101 10.54 -10.93 -20.47
N PRO A 102 9.61 -9.95 -20.50
CA PRO A 102 9.33 -9.17 -21.70
C PRO A 102 10.59 -8.42 -22.16
N ALA A 103 10.87 -8.41 -23.47
CA ALA A 103 12.07 -7.78 -24.04
C ALA A 103 12.21 -6.27 -23.73
N GLN A 104 11.11 -5.60 -23.42
CA GLN A 104 11.05 -4.17 -23.09
C GLN A 104 11.44 -3.86 -21.63
N LEU A 105 11.58 -4.89 -20.77
CA LEU A 105 11.76 -4.69 -19.34
C LEU A 105 13.23 -4.37 -19.00
N ARG A 106 13.51 -3.10 -18.69
CA ARG A 106 14.80 -2.67 -18.14
C ARG A 106 14.69 -2.49 -16.62
N THR A 107 15.49 -3.27 -15.90
CA THR A 107 15.56 -3.21 -14.44
C THR A 107 16.60 -2.17 -14.02
N ALA A 108 16.14 -1.09 -13.38
CA ALA A 108 17.04 -0.16 -12.68
C ALA A 108 17.28 -0.64 -11.23
N SER A 109 18.41 -0.26 -10.63
CA SER A 109 18.69 -0.55 -9.22
C SER A 109 17.61 -0.01 -8.29
N THR A 110 17.10 1.18 -8.59
CA THR A 110 15.99 1.80 -7.85
C THR A 110 14.71 0.96 -7.89
N ASP A 111 14.41 0.29 -9.01
CA ASP A 111 13.25 -0.61 -9.09
C ASP A 111 13.41 -1.81 -8.17
N VAL A 112 14.63 -2.35 -8.06
CA VAL A 112 14.94 -3.49 -7.19
C VAL A 112 14.82 -3.07 -5.74
N THR A 113 15.42 -1.93 -5.36
CA THR A 113 15.33 -1.40 -3.99
C THR A 113 13.89 -1.22 -3.57
N THR A 114 13.07 -0.59 -4.40
CA THR A 114 11.64 -0.40 -4.14
C THR A 114 10.89 -1.74 -3.98
N MET A 115 11.13 -2.71 -4.87
CA MET A 115 10.48 -4.02 -4.80
C MET A 115 10.87 -4.79 -3.54
N VAL A 116 12.14 -4.71 -3.14
CA VAL A 116 12.65 -5.32 -1.90
C VAL A 116 12.03 -4.65 -0.67
N LEU A 117 12.00 -3.32 -0.61
CA LEU A 117 11.41 -2.57 0.51
C LEU A 117 9.91 -2.86 0.64
N LEU A 118 9.16 -2.83 -0.46
CA LEU A 118 7.75 -3.22 -0.45
C LEU A 118 7.57 -4.67 0.01
N GLY A 119 8.45 -5.58 -0.44
CA GLY A 119 8.48 -6.96 0.04
C GLY A 119 8.66 -7.06 1.55
N ILE A 120 9.64 -6.35 2.12
CA ILE A 120 9.89 -6.31 3.57
C ILE A 120 8.66 -5.76 4.31
N ILE A 121 8.09 -4.65 3.85
CA ILE A 121 6.91 -4.02 4.46
C ILE A 121 5.75 -5.01 4.51
N LEU A 122 5.47 -5.72 3.40
CA LEU A 122 4.38 -6.69 3.35
C LEU A 122 4.66 -7.95 4.18
N LEU A 123 5.89 -8.46 4.14
CA LEU A 123 6.30 -9.64 4.91
C LEU A 123 6.32 -9.39 6.41
N THR A 124 6.49 -8.14 6.85
CA THR A 124 6.43 -7.76 8.26
C THR A 124 5.04 -7.31 8.69
N GLY A 125 4.24 -6.72 7.79
CA GLY A 125 2.90 -6.20 8.09
C GLY A 125 1.92 -7.27 8.61
N TYR A 126 1.79 -8.39 7.90
CA TYR A 126 0.87 -9.46 8.33
C TYR A 126 1.28 -10.12 9.66
N PRO A 127 2.57 -10.41 9.91
CA PRO A 127 3.01 -10.84 11.24
C PRO A 127 2.71 -9.84 12.36
N ILE A 128 2.92 -8.53 12.12
CA ILE A 128 2.59 -7.49 13.11
C ILE A 128 1.12 -7.56 13.50
N GLU A 129 0.22 -7.67 12.51
CA GLU A 129 -1.21 -7.82 12.74
C GLU A 129 -1.53 -9.11 13.51
N ALA A 130 -0.94 -10.24 13.12
CA ALA A 130 -1.14 -11.51 13.80
C ALA A 130 -0.69 -11.47 15.27
N PHE A 131 0.49 -10.89 15.56
CA PHE A 131 0.97 -10.72 16.93
C PHE A 131 0.05 -9.81 17.74
N ARG A 132 -0.41 -8.71 17.15
CA ARG A 132 -1.33 -7.77 17.77
C ARG A 132 -2.66 -8.43 18.13
N LEU A 133 -3.24 -9.23 17.23
CA LEU A 133 -4.48 -10.00 17.50
C LEU A 133 -4.31 -10.97 18.68
N ILE A 134 -3.14 -11.62 18.81
CA ILE A 134 -2.84 -12.51 19.95
C ILE A 134 -2.74 -11.71 21.25
N MET A 135 -2.02 -10.59 21.22
CA MET A 135 -1.78 -9.73 22.38
C MET A 135 -3.08 -9.08 22.89
N ASP A 136 -3.90 -8.58 21.98
CA ASP A 136 -5.16 -7.89 22.30
C ASP A 136 -6.28 -8.88 22.68
N GLY A 137 -6.09 -10.19 22.43
CA GLY A 137 -7.09 -11.21 22.68
C GLY A 137 -8.36 -10.99 21.85
N THR A 138 -8.20 -10.50 20.62
CA THR A 138 -9.30 -10.05 19.76
C THR A 138 -10.29 -11.20 19.52
N PRO A 139 -11.60 -11.00 19.82
CA PRO A 139 -12.57 -12.08 19.70
C PRO A 139 -12.74 -12.52 18.24
N PRO A 140 -13.01 -13.81 17.96
CA PRO A 140 -13.17 -14.32 16.59
C PRO A 140 -14.18 -13.56 15.73
N ALA A 141 -15.23 -12.99 16.34
CA ALA A 141 -16.26 -12.20 15.68
C ALA A 141 -15.74 -10.87 15.08
N LEU A 142 -14.58 -10.38 15.53
CA LEU A 142 -13.88 -9.23 14.97
C LEU A 142 -12.64 -9.65 14.19
N ALA A 143 -11.91 -10.65 14.68
CA ALA A 143 -10.67 -11.09 14.05
C ALA A 143 -10.87 -11.63 12.62
N TRP A 144 -12.05 -12.14 12.26
CA TRP A 144 -12.30 -12.62 10.89
C TRP A 144 -12.20 -11.54 9.80
N TYR A 145 -12.36 -10.25 10.15
CA TYR A 145 -12.13 -9.14 9.21
C TYR A 145 -10.63 -9.01 8.86
N SER A 146 -9.75 -9.46 9.77
CA SER A 146 -8.32 -9.70 9.55
C SER A 146 -8.10 -11.06 8.86
N PHE A 147 -8.60 -11.22 7.63
CA PHE A 147 -8.72 -12.55 7.01
C PHE A 147 -7.38 -13.23 6.64
N ILE A 148 -6.25 -12.52 6.64
CA ILE A 148 -4.90 -13.13 6.55
C ILE A 148 -4.24 -13.17 7.93
N GLY A 149 -4.33 -12.08 8.68
CA GLY A 149 -3.76 -11.94 10.02
C GLY A 149 -4.33 -12.92 11.04
N TYR A 150 -5.63 -13.23 10.98
CA TYR A 150 -6.29 -14.13 11.91
C TYR A 150 -5.95 -15.61 11.69
N PRO A 151 -5.99 -16.17 10.47
CA PRO A 151 -5.44 -17.52 10.25
C PRO A 151 -3.96 -17.61 10.62
N LEU A 152 -3.18 -16.57 10.33
CA LEU A 152 -1.77 -16.52 10.71
C LEU A 152 -1.60 -16.50 12.24
N SER A 153 -2.43 -15.75 12.96
CA SER A 153 -2.39 -15.68 14.41
C SER A 153 -2.71 -17.03 15.04
N LEU A 154 -3.72 -17.74 14.54
CA LEU A 154 -4.05 -19.10 14.99
C LEU A 154 -2.93 -20.10 14.69
N ALA A 155 -2.24 -19.96 13.55
CA ALA A 155 -1.16 -20.86 13.17
C ALA A 155 0.09 -20.69 14.04
N ILE A 156 0.41 -19.45 14.46
CA ILE A 156 1.62 -19.15 15.24
C ILE A 156 1.38 -19.17 16.75
N GLN A 157 0.15 -18.91 17.23
CA GLN A 157 -0.19 -18.88 18.66
C GLN A 157 0.32 -20.10 19.46
N PRO A 158 0.29 -21.35 18.94
CA PRO A 158 0.82 -22.51 19.67
C PRO A 158 2.33 -22.48 19.94
N LEU A 159 3.09 -21.64 19.24
CA LEU A 159 4.53 -21.49 19.47
C LEU A 159 4.84 -20.85 20.83
N ALA A 160 3.84 -20.22 21.48
CA ALA A 160 3.93 -19.65 22.83
C ALA A 160 5.17 -18.74 23.03
N LEU A 161 5.46 -17.90 22.04
CA LEU A 161 6.58 -16.96 22.06
C LEU A 161 6.24 -15.71 22.88
N ASP A 162 7.26 -14.89 23.16
CA ASP A 162 7.08 -13.54 23.70
C ASP A 162 6.50 -12.61 22.62
N TRP A 163 5.18 -12.59 22.49
CA TRP A 163 4.47 -11.82 21.45
C TRP A 163 4.77 -10.31 21.52
N PRO A 164 4.79 -9.65 22.70
CA PRO A 164 5.20 -8.25 22.80
C PRO A 164 6.59 -7.96 22.21
N LEU A 165 7.58 -8.81 22.52
CA LEU A 165 8.95 -8.66 21.99
C LEU A 165 8.99 -8.79 20.46
N TRP A 166 8.36 -9.83 19.93
CA TRP A 166 8.33 -10.08 18.48
C TRP A 166 7.53 -9.02 17.73
N HIS A 167 6.40 -8.58 18.29
CA HIS A 167 5.63 -7.45 17.77
C HIS A 167 6.50 -6.19 17.70
N TYR A 168 7.18 -5.82 18.79
CA TYR A 168 8.01 -4.62 18.84
C TYR A 168 9.09 -4.61 17.75
N TRP A 169 9.92 -5.65 17.66
CA TRP A 169 11.02 -5.68 16.69
C TRP A 169 10.54 -5.79 15.24
N THR A 170 9.49 -6.56 14.99
CA THR A 170 8.91 -6.67 13.64
C THR A 170 8.34 -5.32 13.21
N PHE A 171 7.67 -4.61 14.12
CA PHE A 171 7.17 -3.26 13.89
C PHE A 171 8.29 -2.24 13.66
N MET A 172 9.41 -2.32 14.39
CA MET A 172 10.59 -1.47 14.15
C MET A 172 11.17 -1.68 12.75
N VAL A 173 11.31 -2.93 12.31
CA VAL A 173 11.78 -3.25 10.94
C VAL A 173 10.81 -2.72 9.90
N HIS A 174 9.51 -2.90 10.11
CA HIS A 174 8.46 -2.40 9.22
C HIS A 174 8.52 -0.88 9.07
N ILE A 175 8.54 -0.13 10.18
CA ILE A 175 8.64 1.33 10.17
C ILE A 175 9.94 1.78 9.50
N ALA A 176 11.08 1.16 9.82
CA ALA A 176 12.35 1.51 9.20
C ALA A 176 12.29 1.33 7.67
N ALA A 177 11.71 0.23 7.18
CA ALA A 177 11.51 0.01 5.76
C ALA A 177 10.56 1.05 5.13
N CYS A 178 9.46 1.40 5.81
CA CYS A 178 8.55 2.46 5.37
C CYS A 178 9.24 3.82 5.26
N ILE A 179 10.07 4.19 6.24
CA ILE A 179 10.84 5.45 6.23
C ILE A 179 11.83 5.46 5.06
N VAL A 180 12.60 4.37 4.88
CA VAL A 180 13.56 4.27 3.77
C VAL A 180 12.84 4.32 2.42
N LEU A 181 11.69 3.66 2.28
CA LEU A 181 10.88 3.74 1.08
C LEU A 181 10.40 5.17 0.82
N ALA A 182 9.88 5.87 1.84
CA ALA A 182 9.41 7.25 1.72
C ALA A 182 10.55 8.21 1.31
N LEU A 183 11.73 8.08 1.92
CA LEU A 183 12.90 8.91 1.61
C LEU A 183 13.46 8.68 0.20
N THR A 184 13.34 7.44 -0.31
CA THR A 184 13.83 7.08 -1.66
C THR A 184 12.79 7.32 -2.76
N MET A 185 11.52 7.45 -2.40
CA MET A 185 10.40 7.69 -3.31
C MET A 185 10.64 8.81 -4.34
N PRO A 186 11.06 10.05 -3.96
CA PRO A 186 11.23 11.15 -4.90
C PRO A 186 12.37 10.94 -5.91
N PHE A 187 13.31 10.03 -5.62
CA PHE A 187 14.47 9.73 -6.47
C PHE A 187 14.30 8.44 -7.29
N SER A 188 13.13 7.82 -7.24
CA SER A 188 12.84 6.55 -7.92
C SER A 188 11.76 6.73 -8.99
N LYS A 189 11.44 5.64 -9.70
CA LYS A 189 10.32 5.64 -10.66
C LYS A 189 8.96 5.87 -9.97
N PHE A 190 8.86 5.80 -8.64
CA PHE A 190 7.65 6.23 -7.91
C PHE A 190 7.33 7.71 -8.13
N PHE A 191 8.33 8.58 -8.32
CA PHE A 191 8.05 9.98 -8.59
C PHE A 191 7.31 10.18 -9.92
N HIS A 192 7.62 9.33 -10.92
CA HIS A 192 6.93 9.34 -12.20
C HIS A 192 5.42 9.12 -12.04
N THR A 193 5.00 8.22 -11.15
CA THR A 193 3.56 7.98 -10.88
C THR A 193 2.80 9.20 -10.37
N LEU A 194 3.47 10.13 -9.67
CA LEU A 194 2.85 11.39 -9.22
C LEU A 194 2.85 12.46 -10.33
N VAL A 195 3.90 12.50 -11.13
CA VAL A 195 4.13 13.56 -12.12
C VAL A 195 3.41 13.27 -13.45
N SER A 196 3.25 12.00 -13.84
CA SER A 196 2.63 11.61 -15.11
C SER A 196 1.19 12.11 -15.29
N PRO A 197 0.28 12.01 -14.30
CA PRO A 197 -1.07 12.58 -14.42
C PRO A 197 -1.06 14.11 -14.61
N ILE A 198 -0.12 14.80 -13.97
CA ILE A 198 0.06 16.25 -14.08
C ILE A 198 0.52 16.61 -15.49
N ILE A 199 1.53 15.90 -16.01
CA ILE A 199 2.04 16.12 -17.37
C ILE A 199 0.95 15.84 -18.41
N ALA A 200 0.19 14.74 -18.28
CA ALA A 200 -0.92 14.43 -19.17
C ALA A 200 -1.94 15.57 -19.20
N THR A 201 -2.27 16.11 -18.02
CA THR A 201 -3.18 17.24 -17.89
C THR A 201 -2.62 18.52 -18.54
N VAL A 202 -1.35 18.84 -18.31
CA VAL A 202 -0.68 20.00 -18.92
C VAL A 202 -0.62 19.87 -20.44
N ASN A 203 -0.37 18.68 -20.98
CA ASN A 203 -0.36 18.45 -22.42
C ASN A 203 -1.73 18.73 -23.07
N VAL A 204 -2.82 18.35 -22.40
CA VAL A 204 -4.18 18.70 -22.85
C VAL A 204 -4.43 20.20 -22.77
N LEU A 205 -4.07 20.83 -21.66
CA LEU A 205 -4.28 22.27 -21.47
C LEU A 205 -3.46 23.13 -22.45
N THR A 206 -2.30 22.64 -22.87
CA THR A 206 -1.41 23.32 -23.82
C THR A 206 -1.64 22.92 -25.28
N GLY A 207 -2.63 22.07 -25.58
CA GLY A 207 -2.95 21.62 -26.94
C GLY A 207 -1.90 20.70 -27.58
N ARG A 208 -0.97 20.14 -26.80
CA ARG A 208 0.12 19.29 -27.29
C ARG A 208 -0.29 17.86 -27.62
N GLU A 209 -1.47 17.41 -27.17
CA GLU A 209 -1.99 16.08 -27.52
C GLU A 209 -2.46 15.95 -28.97
N GLU A 210 -2.90 17.04 -29.62
CA GLU A 210 -3.43 16.99 -31.00
C GLU A 210 -2.32 16.81 -32.06
N VAL A 211 -1.04 16.96 -31.69
CA VAL A 211 0.09 16.89 -32.63
C VAL A 211 0.68 15.46 -32.74
N GLN A 212 0.27 14.54 -31.87
CA GLN A 212 0.84 13.18 -31.79
C GLN A 212 -0.16 12.04 -32.08
N ALA A 213 -1.37 12.37 -32.52
CA ALA A 213 -2.37 11.42 -33.01
C ALA A 213 -2.39 11.41 -34.55
#